data_AF-A0A8I1S8D3-F1
#
_entry.id   AF-A0A8I1S8D3-F1
#
_cell.length_a   1.000
_cell.length_b   1.000
_cell.length_c   1.000
_cell.angle_alpha   90.00
_cell.angle_beta   90.00
_cell.angle_gamma   90.00
#
_symmetry.space_group_name_H-M   'P 1'
#
loop_
_entity.id
_entity.type
_entity.pdbx_description
1 polymer ?
#
loop_
_entity_poly.entity_id
_entity_poly.type
_entity_poly.pdbx_seq_one_letter_code
_entity_poly.pdbx_strand_id
1 'polypeptide(L)'
;MESHGIVCRRRLAVPGRPEVYELTEWGYRLEAVNAALSLWAAASPTLPRDADMSPDSLVLAMRAHARRVPGVTAGQRVALHLTDSRRGDGDPASYLARISRQRTRIDKSMEPAPVDAEVSATTLDWKAWMVGGVDAEQLPNIRISGQRTAVDNLIVATSLTPPGRGLARQRGS
;
A
#
# COMPACT_ATOMS: atom_id res chain seq x y z
N MET A 1 42.86 -15.34 -5.56
CA MET A 1 43.53 -14.13 -6.06
C MET A 1 42.59 -13.46 -7.06
N GLU A 2 41.56 -12.74 -6.58
CA GLU A 2 41.58 -11.34 -6.10
C GLU A 2 41.37 -10.35 -7.26
N SER A 3 40.14 -9.83 -7.43
CA SER A 3 39.85 -8.56 -8.16
C SER A 3 38.36 -8.22 -8.26
N HIS A 4 37.60 -8.39 -7.17
CA HIS A 4 36.29 -7.78 -7.05
C HIS A 4 36.35 -6.82 -5.86
N GLY A 5 36.36 -5.52 -6.14
CA GLY A 5 36.42 -4.39 -5.20
C GLY A 5 35.21 -4.30 -4.27
N ILE A 6 34.95 -5.39 -3.59
CA ILE A 6 33.97 -5.59 -2.53
C ILE A 6 34.71 -5.14 -1.25
N VAL A 7 34.18 -4.09 -0.62
CA VAL A 7 34.55 -3.53 0.70
C VAL A 7 35.57 -2.39 0.72
N CYS A 8 35.10 -1.20 1.13
CA CYS A 8 35.92 -0.27 1.91
C CYS A 8 35.34 -0.21 3.34
N ARG A 9 36.13 -0.66 4.32
CA ARG A 9 35.78 -0.67 5.75
C ARG A 9 36.24 0.63 6.37
N ARG A 10 35.34 1.44 6.93
CA ARG A 10 35.71 2.53 7.86
C ARG A 10 34.79 2.56 9.08
N ARG A 11 35.34 2.14 10.24
CA ARG A 11 34.88 2.49 11.60
C ARG A 11 35.63 3.78 12.00
N LEU A 12 35.17 4.71 12.85
CA LEU A 12 34.00 4.89 13.72
C LEU A 12 34.06 6.37 14.18
N ALA A 13 32.92 7.03 14.41
CA ALA A 13 32.58 7.75 15.66
C ALA A 13 31.46 8.79 15.44
N VAL A 14 30.27 8.50 15.99
CA VAL A 14 29.47 9.35 16.92
C VAL A 14 28.09 8.68 17.07
N PRO A 15 27.60 8.41 18.28
CA PRO A 15 26.31 7.77 18.49
C PRO A 15 25.18 8.80 18.39
N GLY A 16 24.17 8.50 17.58
CA GLY A 16 22.89 9.20 17.63
C GLY A 16 22.61 10.10 16.43
N ARG A 17 22.20 9.46 15.33
CA ARG A 17 21.23 9.98 14.35
C ARG A 17 20.85 8.79 13.47
N PRO A 18 19.56 8.37 13.39
CA PRO A 18 19.18 7.36 12.42
C PRO A 18 19.40 7.97 11.03
N GLU A 19 20.32 7.37 10.26
CA GLU A 19 20.46 7.63 8.84
C GLU A 19 19.08 7.49 8.19
N VAL A 20 18.55 8.63 7.74
CA VAL A 20 17.54 8.63 6.70
C VAL A 20 18.22 7.99 5.50
N TYR A 21 17.62 6.95 4.95
CA TYR A 21 18.03 6.41 3.66
C TYR A 21 17.81 7.51 2.62
N GLU A 22 18.82 8.36 2.39
CA GLU A 22 18.90 9.10 1.15
C GLU A 22 18.90 8.06 0.02
N LEU A 23 17.98 8.23 -0.93
CA LEU A 23 17.97 7.40 -2.13
C LEU A 23 19.35 7.51 -2.77
N THR A 24 20.06 6.39 -2.83
CA THR A 24 21.30 6.30 -3.61
C THR A 24 20.99 6.71 -5.06
N GLU A 25 22.01 7.08 -5.84
CA GLU A 25 21.83 7.30 -7.29
C GLU A 25 21.13 6.12 -7.98
N TRP A 26 21.23 4.91 -7.41
CA TRP A 26 20.46 3.76 -7.88
C TRP A 26 18.96 3.84 -7.55
N GLY A 27 18.60 4.32 -6.35
CA GLY A 27 17.22 4.56 -5.96
C GLY A 27 16.51 5.60 -6.85
N TYR A 28 17.18 6.69 -7.22
CA TYR A 28 16.62 7.72 -8.12
C TYR A 28 16.30 7.20 -9.51
N ARG A 29 17.05 6.23 -10.04
CA ARG A 29 16.76 5.65 -11.37
C ARG A 29 15.44 4.85 -11.38
N LEU A 30 15.04 4.28 -10.25
CA LEU A 30 13.74 3.59 -10.16
C LEU A 30 12.57 4.59 -10.12
N GLU A 31 12.76 5.77 -9.54
CA GLU A 31 11.73 6.83 -9.54
C GLU A 31 11.33 7.24 -10.94
N ALA A 32 12.30 7.38 -11.85
CA ALA A 32 12.03 7.71 -13.25
C ALA A 32 11.17 6.64 -13.94
N VAL A 33 11.43 5.35 -13.68
CA VAL A 33 10.63 4.23 -14.22
C VAL A 33 9.23 4.24 -13.63
N ASN A 34 9.10 4.44 -12.31
CA ASN A 34 7.80 4.44 -11.64
C ASN A 34 6.95 5.65 -12.05
N ALA A 35 7.57 6.82 -12.22
CA ALA A 35 6.93 8.03 -12.74
C ALA A 35 6.48 7.83 -14.20
N ALA A 36 7.33 7.25 -15.05
CA ALA A 36 6.98 6.96 -16.44
C ALA A 36 5.81 5.97 -16.54
N LEU A 37 5.80 4.92 -15.71
CA LEU A 37 4.68 3.97 -15.65
C LEU A 37 3.39 4.64 -15.16
N SER A 38 3.49 5.53 -14.16
CA SER A 38 2.35 6.27 -13.62
C SER A 38 1.77 7.24 -14.66
N LEU A 39 2.64 7.96 -15.39
CA LEU A 39 2.25 8.89 -16.46
C LEU A 39 1.65 8.14 -17.66
N TRP A 40 2.25 7.02 -18.06
CA TRP A 40 1.72 6.16 -19.12
C TRP A 40 0.33 5.61 -18.77
N ALA A 41 0.15 5.11 -17.55
CA ALA A 41 -1.14 4.62 -17.08
C ALA A 41 -2.19 5.75 -17.05
N ALA A 42 -1.83 6.93 -16.53
CA ALA A 42 -2.72 8.09 -16.47
C ALA A 42 -3.12 8.66 -17.84
N ALA A 43 -2.26 8.47 -18.86
CA ALA A 43 -2.50 8.89 -20.25
C ALA A 43 -3.31 7.87 -21.07
N SER A 44 -3.60 6.68 -20.53
CA SER A 44 -4.38 5.67 -21.23
C SER A 44 -5.83 6.12 -21.45
N PRO A 45 -6.31 6.27 -22.71
CA PRO A 45 -7.67 6.72 -23.01
C PRO A 45 -8.75 5.76 -22.52
N THR A 46 -8.37 4.50 -22.29
CA THR A 46 -9.25 3.43 -21.83
C THR A 46 -9.04 3.12 -20.35
N LEU A 47 -8.26 3.92 -19.60
CA LEU A 47 -8.14 3.76 -18.15
C LEU A 47 -9.49 4.16 -17.54
N PRO A 48 -10.33 3.20 -17.14
CA PRO A 48 -11.66 3.55 -16.71
C PRO A 48 -11.54 3.89 -15.22
N ARG A 49 -11.50 5.19 -14.92
CA ARG A 49 -11.33 5.72 -13.55
C ARG A 49 -12.43 5.23 -12.61
N ASP A 50 -13.62 5.02 -13.17
CA ASP A 50 -14.80 4.52 -12.47
C ASP A 50 -14.99 3.00 -12.60
N ALA A 51 -14.20 2.31 -13.44
CA ALA A 51 -14.28 0.84 -13.50
C ALA A 51 -13.59 0.21 -12.29
N ASP A 52 -14.15 -0.93 -11.93
CA ASP A 52 -13.52 -1.89 -11.04
C ASP A 52 -12.19 -2.40 -11.64
N MET A 53 -11.32 -2.92 -10.78
CA MET A 53 -9.94 -3.24 -11.09
C MET A 53 -9.64 -4.72 -10.82
N SER A 54 -8.67 -5.30 -11.51
CA SER A 54 -8.14 -6.61 -11.08
C SER A 54 -7.50 -6.47 -9.69
N PRO A 55 -7.42 -7.56 -8.91
CA PRO A 55 -6.70 -7.56 -7.64
C PRO A 55 -5.26 -7.03 -7.76
N ASP A 56 -4.52 -7.47 -8.78
CA ASP A 56 -3.14 -7.03 -9.00
C ASP A 56 -3.06 -5.53 -9.34
N SER A 57 -4.02 -5.01 -10.11
CA SER A 57 -4.07 -3.57 -10.46
C SER A 57 -4.41 -2.71 -9.25
N LEU A 58 -5.33 -3.18 -8.39
CA LEU A 58 -5.69 -2.50 -7.16
C LEU A 58 -4.50 -2.46 -6.19
N VAL A 59 -3.79 -3.58 -6.03
CA VAL A 59 -2.56 -3.65 -5.21
C VAL A 59 -1.43 -2.78 -5.80
N LEU A 60 -1.32 -2.68 -7.13
CA LEU A 60 -0.38 -1.76 -7.76
C LEU A 60 -0.70 -0.30 -7.40
N ALA A 61 -1.98 0.10 -7.43
CA ALA A 61 -2.41 1.42 -6.97
C ALA A 61 -2.13 1.64 -5.47
N MET A 62 -2.37 0.64 -4.62
CA MET A 62 -2.03 0.69 -3.19
C MET A 62 -0.54 0.88 -2.97
N ARG A 63 0.31 0.16 -3.73
CA ARG A 63 1.78 0.30 -3.67
C ARG A 63 2.25 1.70 -4.08
N ALA A 64 1.61 2.30 -5.10
CA ALA A 64 1.95 3.65 -5.54
C ALA A 64 1.62 4.73 -4.49
N HIS A 65 0.62 4.49 -3.63
CA HIS A 65 0.21 5.40 -2.55
C HIS A 65 0.75 5.00 -1.18
N ALA A 66 1.49 3.89 -1.10
CA ALA A 66 1.98 3.32 0.14
C ALA A 66 2.91 4.29 0.86
N ARG A 67 2.54 4.66 2.07
CA ARG A 67 3.30 5.57 2.93
C ARG A 67 3.45 5.00 4.34
N ARG A 68 4.32 5.63 5.12
CA ARG A 68 4.40 5.38 6.56
C ARG A 68 3.14 5.91 7.26
N VAL A 69 2.70 5.23 8.31
CA VAL A 69 1.58 5.66 9.15
C VAL A 69 2.14 6.24 10.46
N PRO A 70 1.89 7.51 10.77
CA PRO A 70 2.27 8.09 12.07
C PRO A 70 1.64 7.31 13.22
N GLY A 71 2.41 7.02 14.27
CA GLY A 71 1.92 6.29 15.45
C GLY A 71 2.06 4.76 15.39
N VAL A 72 2.27 4.16 14.21
CA VAL A 72 2.56 2.72 14.12
C VAL A 72 3.97 2.45 14.59
N THR A 73 4.09 1.81 15.76
CA THR A 73 5.38 1.57 16.41
C THR A 73 5.87 0.14 16.32
N ALA A 74 4.98 -0.84 16.46
CA ALA A 74 5.23 -2.25 16.19
C ALA A 74 4.90 -2.57 14.72
N GLY A 75 5.60 -3.53 14.13
CA GLY A 75 5.29 -4.00 12.78
C GLY A 75 3.95 -4.73 12.77
N GLN A 76 3.05 -4.34 11.86
CA GLN A 76 1.75 -4.97 11.68
C GLN A 76 1.70 -5.71 10.35
N ARG A 77 1.05 -6.87 10.34
CA ARG A 77 0.90 -7.75 9.18
C ARG A 77 -0.59 -7.98 8.91
N VAL A 78 -1.02 -7.65 7.70
CA VAL A 78 -2.42 -7.84 7.28
C VAL A 78 -2.43 -8.76 6.06
N ALA A 79 -3.10 -9.90 6.18
CA ALA A 79 -3.47 -10.73 5.03
C ALA A 79 -4.62 -10.05 4.29
N LEU A 80 -4.51 -9.92 2.96
CA LEU A 80 -5.53 -9.33 2.12
C LEU A 80 -5.89 -10.32 1.00
N HIS A 81 -7.15 -10.76 1.00
CA HIS A 81 -7.74 -11.66 0.02
C HIS A 81 -8.73 -10.87 -0.83
N LEU A 82 -8.40 -10.68 -2.11
CA LEU A 82 -9.18 -9.88 -3.04
C LEU A 82 -9.84 -10.75 -4.10
N THR A 83 -11.17 -10.77 -4.10
CA THR A 83 -11.97 -11.36 -5.18
C THR A 83 -12.20 -10.31 -6.27
N ASP A 84 -11.91 -10.64 -7.52
CA ASP A 84 -12.12 -9.76 -8.67
C ASP A 84 -13.62 -9.59 -8.93
N SER A 85 -14.24 -8.46 -8.57
CA SER A 85 -15.69 -8.27 -8.75
C SER A 85 -16.13 -8.15 -10.21
N ARG A 86 -15.18 -8.08 -11.15
CA ARG A 86 -15.45 -8.17 -12.59
C ARG A 86 -15.68 -9.61 -13.03
N ARG A 87 -15.38 -10.59 -12.17
CA ARG A 87 -15.52 -12.03 -12.41
C ARG A 87 -16.37 -12.61 -11.28
N GLY A 88 -17.57 -13.08 -11.59
CA GLY A 88 -18.57 -13.47 -10.58
C GLY A 88 -18.18 -14.63 -9.66
N ASP A 89 -17.12 -15.39 -9.94
CA ASP A 89 -16.73 -16.57 -9.15
C ASP A 89 -15.25 -16.96 -9.36
N GLY A 90 -14.32 -16.06 -9.04
CA GLY A 90 -12.88 -16.32 -9.14
C GLY A 90 -12.25 -16.56 -7.76
N ASP A 91 -11.25 -17.45 -7.70
CA ASP A 91 -10.42 -17.63 -6.50
C ASP A 91 -9.81 -16.28 -6.08
N PRO A 92 -9.87 -15.93 -4.79
CA PRO A 92 -9.31 -14.68 -4.31
C PRO A 92 -7.79 -14.67 -4.47
N ALA A 93 -7.26 -13.54 -4.91
CA ALA A 93 -5.82 -13.31 -4.91
C ALA A 93 -5.37 -12.87 -3.51
N SER A 94 -4.34 -13.54 -2.99
CA SER A 94 -3.83 -13.32 -1.64
C SER A 94 -2.56 -12.46 -1.61
N TYR A 95 -2.52 -11.52 -0.67
CA TYR A 95 -1.41 -10.58 -0.47
C TYR A 95 -1.10 -10.43 1.02
N LEU A 96 0.14 -10.05 1.32
CA LEU A 96 0.60 -9.69 2.65
C LEU A 96 1.02 -8.23 2.68
N ALA A 97 0.28 -7.42 3.44
CA ALA A 97 0.68 -6.06 3.77
C ALA A 97 1.50 -6.05 5.05
N ARG A 98 2.62 -5.33 5.03
CA ARG A 98 3.53 -5.12 6.18
C ARG A 98 3.65 -3.63 6.43
N ILE A 99 3.10 -3.19 7.55
CA ILE A 99 3.12 -1.80 8.00
C ILE A 99 4.19 -1.68 9.08
N SER A 100 5.07 -0.70 8.94
CA SER A 100 6.14 -0.45 9.91
C SER A 100 6.37 1.05 10.08
N ARG A 101 7.18 1.39 11.09
CA ARG A 101 7.67 2.77 11.32
C ARG A 101 8.31 3.41 10.09
N GLN A 102 8.95 2.62 9.23
CA GLN A 102 9.72 3.13 8.10
C GLN A 102 8.90 3.20 6.82
N ARG A 103 8.11 2.17 6.53
CA ARG A 103 7.35 2.04 5.28
C ARG A 103 6.23 1.02 5.39
N THR A 104 5.30 1.12 4.45
CA THR A 104 4.29 0.09 4.16
C THR A 104 4.69 -0.64 2.88
N ARG A 105 4.59 -1.98 2.89
CA ARG A 105 4.81 -2.84 1.72
C ARG A 105 3.66 -3.80 1.55
N ILE A 106 3.35 -4.16 0.32
CA ILE A 106 2.33 -5.16 0.01
C ILE A 106 2.95 -6.11 -1.00
N ASP A 107 2.97 -7.40 -0.69
CA ASP A 107 3.59 -8.44 -1.51
C ASP A 107 2.56 -9.54 -1.81
N LYS A 108 2.62 -10.16 -3.01
CA LYS A 108 1.75 -11.29 -3.34
C LYS A 108 2.18 -12.49 -2.50
N SER A 109 1.23 -13.16 -1.86
CA SER A 109 1.52 -14.24 -0.91
C SER A 109 0.38 -15.23 -0.89
N MET A 110 0.64 -16.48 -1.24
CA MET A 110 -0.39 -17.54 -1.24
C MET A 110 -0.77 -17.99 0.17
N GLU A 111 0.16 -17.89 1.12
CA GLU A 111 -0.05 -18.29 2.52
C GLU A 111 0.42 -17.17 3.46
N PRO A 112 -0.36 -16.09 3.61
CA PRO A 112 0.01 -14.96 4.45
C PRO A 112 -0.20 -15.31 5.93
N ALA A 113 0.73 -16.06 6.53
CA ALA A 113 0.71 -16.36 7.97
C ALA A 113 2.13 -16.37 8.57
N PRO A 114 2.31 -15.94 9.84
CA PRO A 114 1.28 -15.39 10.75
C PRO A 114 1.00 -13.90 10.50
N VAL A 115 -0.25 -13.47 10.77
CA VAL A 115 -0.77 -12.11 10.57
C VAL A 115 -1.51 -11.59 11.80
N ASP A 116 -1.59 -10.26 11.94
CA ASP A 116 -2.31 -9.56 13.01
C ASP A 116 -3.80 -9.36 12.67
N ALA A 117 -4.10 -9.29 11.37
CA ALA A 117 -5.46 -9.24 10.85
C ALA A 117 -5.52 -9.90 9.46
N GLU A 118 -6.70 -10.36 9.10
CA GLU A 118 -7.01 -10.89 7.77
C GLU A 118 -8.26 -10.19 7.24
N VAL A 119 -8.23 -9.86 5.95
CA VAL A 119 -9.29 -9.16 5.26
C VAL A 119 -9.65 -9.91 4.00
N SER A 120 -10.94 -10.19 3.83
CA SER A 120 -11.52 -10.65 2.56
C SER A 120 -12.41 -9.56 2.01
N ALA A 121 -12.19 -9.17 0.76
CA ALA A 121 -12.94 -8.11 0.10
C ALA A 121 -13.08 -8.35 -1.40
N THR A 122 -14.14 -7.79 -2.01
CA THR A 122 -14.13 -7.59 -3.46
C THR A 122 -13.24 -6.41 -3.83
N THR A 123 -12.71 -6.41 -5.04
CA THR A 123 -11.93 -5.28 -5.55
C THR A 123 -12.73 -3.97 -5.58
N LEU A 124 -14.04 -4.05 -5.87
CA LEU A 124 -14.94 -2.90 -5.84
C LEU A 124 -15.07 -2.30 -4.45
N ASP A 125 -15.40 -3.11 -3.43
CA ASP A 125 -15.63 -2.62 -2.07
C ASP A 125 -14.31 -2.14 -1.44
N TRP A 126 -13.20 -2.85 -1.66
CA TRP A 126 -11.89 -2.40 -1.19
C TRP A 126 -11.47 -1.07 -1.83
N LYS A 127 -11.70 -0.89 -3.13
CA LYS A 127 -11.46 0.37 -3.83
C LYS A 127 -12.32 1.50 -3.24
N ALA A 128 -13.61 1.26 -3.00
CA ALA A 128 -14.51 2.25 -2.41
C ALA A 128 -14.01 2.72 -1.04
N TRP A 129 -13.56 1.79 -0.18
CA TRP A 129 -13.00 2.14 1.11
C TRP A 129 -11.68 2.93 1.00
N MET A 130 -10.79 2.51 0.09
CA MET A 130 -9.48 3.15 -0.13
C MET A 130 -9.58 4.58 -0.70
N VAL A 131 -10.52 4.83 -1.62
CA VAL A 131 -10.75 6.16 -2.20
C VAL A 131 -11.32 7.12 -1.14
N GLY A 132 -12.08 6.58 -0.19
CA GLY A 132 -12.77 7.31 0.87
C GLY A 132 -14.19 7.71 0.45
N GLY A 133 -15.03 8.05 1.44
CA GLY A 133 -16.42 8.45 1.24
C GLY A 133 -17.46 7.37 1.59
N VAL A 134 -17.01 6.14 1.88
CA VAL A 134 -17.85 5.04 2.39
C VAL A 134 -17.08 4.31 3.49
N ASP A 135 -17.74 4.09 4.63
CA ASP A 135 -17.17 3.33 5.74
C ASP A 135 -17.26 1.82 5.48
N ALA A 136 -16.35 1.03 6.05
CA ALA A 136 -16.30 -0.42 5.85
C ALA A 136 -17.60 -1.13 6.24
N GLU A 137 -18.32 -0.59 7.22
CA GLU A 137 -19.58 -1.13 7.74
C GLU A 137 -20.72 -1.05 6.70
N GLN A 138 -20.58 -0.18 5.70
CA GLN A 138 -21.55 -0.01 4.61
C GLN A 138 -21.18 -0.84 3.37
N LEU A 139 -20.05 -1.56 3.40
CA LEU A 139 -19.50 -2.32 2.29
C LEU A 139 -19.72 -3.84 2.53
N PRO A 140 -20.73 -4.45 1.89
CA PRO A 140 -21.22 -5.78 2.28
C PRO A 140 -20.23 -6.91 2.02
N ASN A 141 -19.25 -6.71 1.13
CA ASN A 141 -18.27 -7.74 0.80
C ASN A 141 -16.95 -7.58 1.56
N ILE A 142 -16.86 -6.68 2.54
CA ILE A 142 -15.68 -6.57 3.40
C ILE A 142 -15.89 -7.41 4.67
N ARG A 143 -14.98 -8.35 4.89
CA ARG A 143 -14.90 -9.14 6.12
C ARG A 143 -13.52 -8.99 6.72
N ILE A 144 -13.48 -8.68 8.02
CA ILE A 144 -12.23 -8.45 8.76
C ILE A 144 -12.21 -9.42 9.94
N SER A 145 -11.10 -10.10 10.13
CA SER A 145 -10.81 -10.90 11.32
C SER A 145 -9.49 -10.44 11.96
N GLY A 146 -9.36 -10.58 13.28
CA GLY A 146 -8.19 -10.10 14.03
C GLY A 146 -8.25 -8.61 14.38
N GLN A 147 -7.10 -7.93 14.33
CA GLN A 147 -6.95 -6.55 14.83
C GLN A 147 -7.44 -5.50 13.80
N ARG A 148 -8.63 -4.93 14.01
CA ARG A 148 -9.20 -3.87 13.12
C ARG A 148 -8.26 -2.67 12.95
N THR A 149 -7.53 -2.29 14.00
CA THR A 149 -6.55 -1.19 13.94
C THR A 149 -5.42 -1.43 12.93
N ALA A 150 -5.01 -2.68 12.70
CA ALA A 150 -4.02 -3.02 11.67
C ALA A 150 -4.57 -2.78 10.25
N VAL A 151 -5.86 -3.06 10.04
CA VAL A 151 -6.55 -2.83 8.76
C VAL A 151 -6.78 -1.34 8.53
N ASP A 152 -7.22 -0.60 9.55
CA ASP A 152 -7.40 0.85 9.43
C ASP A 152 -6.06 1.54 9.11
N ASN A 153 -4.96 1.09 9.73
CA ASN A 153 -3.63 1.56 9.40
C ASN A 153 -3.23 1.20 7.96
N LEU A 154 -3.65 0.06 7.42
CA LEU A 154 -3.42 -0.28 6.02
C LEU A 154 -4.16 0.71 5.10
N ILE A 155 -5.43 0.99 5.38
CA ILE A 155 -6.22 1.98 4.62
C ILE A 155 -5.57 3.36 4.70
N VAL A 156 -5.17 3.81 5.90
CA VAL A 156 -4.44 5.07 6.08
C VAL A 156 -3.09 5.05 5.37
N ALA A 157 -2.44 3.90 5.20
CA ALA A 157 -1.18 3.80 4.47
C ALA A 157 -1.35 3.85 2.96
N THR A 158 -2.52 3.52 2.41
CA THR A 158 -2.72 3.34 0.96
C THR A 158 -3.81 4.22 0.36
N SER A 159 -4.53 5.02 1.16
CA SER A 159 -5.60 5.88 0.65
C SER A 159 -5.07 6.93 -0.32
N LEU A 160 -5.89 7.25 -1.33
CA LEU A 160 -5.60 8.28 -2.35
C LEU A 160 -5.65 9.70 -1.76
N THR A 161 -6.52 9.92 -0.78
CA THR A 161 -6.62 11.20 -0.08
C THR A 161 -5.66 11.20 1.11
N PRO A 162 -4.64 12.07 1.14
CA PRO A 162 -3.81 12.22 2.33
C PRO A 162 -4.66 12.73 3.50
N PRO A 163 -4.41 12.26 4.74
CA PRO A 163 -5.12 12.77 5.91
C PRO A 163 -4.88 14.29 6.01
N GLY A 164 -5.95 15.09 5.85
CA GLY A 164 -5.91 16.55 6.01
C GLY A 164 -6.59 17.41 4.94
N ARG A 165 -7.09 16.87 3.81
CA ARG A 165 -7.72 17.69 2.75
C ARG A 165 -9.27 17.72 2.72
N GLY A 166 -9.94 17.02 3.63
CA GLY A 166 -11.41 16.90 3.63
C GLY A 166 -12.21 17.97 4.36
N LEU A 167 -11.58 18.95 5.04
CA LEU A 167 -12.28 19.86 5.97
C LEU A 167 -12.44 21.32 5.50
N ALA A 168 -12.16 21.66 4.24
CA ALA A 168 -12.18 23.05 3.77
C ALA A 168 -13.34 23.44 2.82
N ARG A 169 -14.30 22.56 2.51
CA ARG A 169 -15.45 22.93 1.67
C ARG A 169 -16.75 22.32 2.18
N GLN A 170 -17.29 22.91 3.25
CA GLN A 170 -18.74 22.98 3.53
C GLN A 170 -18.99 23.83 4.78
N ARG A 171 -18.69 25.13 4.69
CA ARG A 171 -19.35 26.18 5.48
C ARG A 171 -19.42 27.44 4.62
N GLY A 172 -20.60 27.71 4.07
CA GLY A 172 -20.87 28.90 3.29
C GLY A 172 -21.93 28.67 2.24
N SER A 173 -23.19 28.61 2.67
CA SER A 173 -24.32 29.38 2.14
C SER A 173 -25.60 29.00 2.89
#